data_AF-A0A6A2WJN5-F1
#
_entry.id   AF-A0A6A2WJN5-F1
#
_cell.length_a   1.000
_cell.length_b   1.000
_cell.length_c   1.000
_cell.angle_alpha   90.00
_cell.angle_beta   90.00
_cell.angle_gamma   90.00
#
_symmetry.space_group_name_H-M   'P 1'
#
loop_
_entity.id
_entity.type
_entity.pdbx_description
1 polymer ?
#
loop_
_entity_poly.entity_id
_entity_poly.type
_entity_poly.pdbx_seq_one_letter_code
_entity_poly.pdbx_strand_id
1 'polypeptide(L)'
;MAISDRRIKRVTDPLDDRVKARLVGFSFESSGSEHSAAAVEDDSPCLSELVHGFLENDHDAVEQTGYNLDSDRVDSSLDITYSFQIIIKSTSLSNTDPYRNLLMAHVLRAMEMLSFFKTDKATFRRNVMAYLRQVGQNAAICKTKWGSSGGLTAGNYEFIDVVQSTTATSQNRYFIDLDFASEFEIARPTSEYSSLLQHLPRVFVGKDEEMKRIVKVMSDSVKKSLKIKELTLPPWRKNRYMQNKWFGPYNRTTNQIPTAKPSTLTIHPANIVQCRYVGFDDGRERRVYHVI
;
A
#
# COMPACT_ATOMS: atom_id res chain seq x y z
N MET A 1 -23.44 3.69 57.69
CA MET A 1 -23.21 3.92 56.24
C MET A 1 -21.75 3.57 55.97
N ALA A 2 -21.46 2.38 55.44
CA ALA A 2 -20.09 1.92 55.20
C ALA A 2 -19.77 2.06 53.70
N ILE A 3 -18.78 2.89 53.37
CA ILE A 3 -18.30 3.08 52.00
C ILE A 3 -17.18 2.06 51.78
N SER A 4 -17.45 1.05 50.95
CA SER A 4 -16.45 0.06 50.53
C SER A 4 -15.59 0.66 49.42
N ASP A 5 -14.32 0.88 49.72
CA ASP A 5 -13.34 1.40 48.77
C ASP A 5 -12.99 0.30 47.75
N ARG A 6 -13.30 0.53 46.45
CA ARG A 6 -13.01 -0.43 45.37
C ARG A 6 -11.62 -0.16 44.81
N ARG A 7 -10.63 -0.89 45.30
CA ARG A 7 -9.26 -0.91 44.73
C ARG A 7 -9.30 -1.51 43.32
N ILE A 8 -9.12 -0.69 42.30
CA ILE A 8 -8.94 -1.12 40.91
C ILE A 8 -7.56 -1.77 40.80
N LYS A 9 -7.52 -3.09 40.56
CA LYS A 9 -6.28 -3.83 40.29
C LYS A 9 -5.84 -3.53 38.86
N ARG A 10 -4.77 -2.75 38.70
CA ARG A 10 -4.05 -2.66 37.41
C ARG A 10 -3.21 -3.92 37.27
N VAL A 11 -3.45 -4.68 36.21
CA VAL A 11 -2.64 -5.84 35.83
C VAL A 11 -1.58 -5.30 34.86
N THR A 12 -0.38 -5.05 35.38
CA THR A 12 0.80 -4.59 34.62
C THR A 12 1.83 -5.71 34.48
N ASP A 13 1.37 -6.96 34.37
CA ASP A 13 2.28 -8.07 34.13
C ASP A 13 2.49 -8.24 32.61
N PRO A 14 3.74 -8.19 32.13
CA PRO A 14 4.07 -8.54 30.76
C PRO A 14 3.55 -9.95 30.45
N LEU A 15 2.98 -10.13 29.25
CA LEU A 15 2.50 -11.44 28.81
C LEU A 15 3.67 -12.43 28.77
N ASP A 16 3.49 -13.54 29.47
CA ASP A 16 4.44 -14.66 29.53
C ASP A 16 4.78 -15.17 28.12
N ASP A 17 6.06 -15.49 27.88
CA ASP A 17 6.57 -15.87 26.55
C ASP A 17 5.90 -17.14 26.01
N ARG A 18 5.40 -18.00 26.91
CA ARG A 18 4.62 -19.19 26.55
C ARG A 18 3.21 -18.85 26.05
N VAL A 19 2.63 -17.74 26.52
CA VAL A 19 1.35 -17.21 26.02
C VAL A 19 1.57 -16.55 24.66
N LYS A 20 2.68 -15.83 24.47
CA LYS A 20 3.07 -15.27 23.16
C LYS A 20 3.17 -16.36 22.09
N ALA A 21 3.83 -17.48 22.40
CA ALA A 21 3.96 -18.61 21.48
C ALA A 21 2.61 -19.26 21.10
N ARG A 22 1.59 -19.19 21.95
CA ARG A 22 0.25 -19.74 21.67
C ARG A 22 -0.60 -18.84 20.77
N LEU A 23 -0.37 -17.52 20.79
CA LEU A 23 -1.04 -16.60 19.85
C LEU A 23 -0.53 -16.79 18.41
N VAL A 24 0.71 -17.24 18.24
CA VAL A 24 1.33 -17.53 16.94
C VAL A 24 0.75 -18.80 16.30
N GLY A 25 -0.04 -19.60 17.03
CA GLY A 25 -0.46 -20.95 16.60
C GLY A 25 -1.91 -21.14 16.17
N PHE A 26 -2.75 -20.10 16.07
CA PHE A 26 -4.14 -20.28 15.60
C PHE A 26 -4.20 -20.28 14.06
N SER A 27 -3.68 -21.35 13.47
CA SER A 27 -4.02 -21.73 12.11
C SER A 27 -5.45 -22.28 12.12
N PHE A 28 -6.37 -21.61 11.42
CA PHE A 28 -7.56 -22.31 10.94
C PHE A 28 -7.07 -23.45 10.06
N GLU A 29 -7.23 -24.69 10.52
CA GLU A 29 -7.07 -25.88 9.69
C GLU A 29 -8.10 -25.84 8.56
N SER A 30 -7.76 -25.14 7.48
CA SER A 30 -8.46 -25.27 6.21
C SER A 30 -7.85 -26.44 5.46
N SER A 31 -8.53 -27.57 5.59
CA SER A 31 -8.29 -28.82 4.88
C SER A 31 -8.19 -28.65 3.35
N GLY A 32 -7.07 -29.12 2.77
CA GLY A 32 -7.02 -29.76 1.45
C GLY A 32 -6.33 -29.01 0.30
N SER A 33 -5.06 -29.32 0.02
CA SER A 33 -4.62 -30.14 -1.13
C SER A 33 -3.11 -29.98 -1.36
N GLU A 34 -2.47 -31.10 -1.67
CA GLU A 34 -1.04 -31.25 -1.87
C GLU A 34 -0.61 -30.93 -3.31
N HIS A 35 0.14 -29.84 -3.49
CA HIS A 35 1.09 -29.75 -4.61
C HIS A 35 2.29 -28.86 -4.26
N SER A 36 3.48 -29.46 -4.29
CA SER A 36 4.77 -28.82 -4.07
C SER A 36 5.13 -27.84 -5.18
N ALA A 37 5.50 -26.61 -4.81
CA ALA A 37 6.79 -25.97 -5.15
C ALA A 37 6.85 -24.54 -4.59
N ALA A 38 7.92 -24.27 -3.82
CA ALA A 38 8.29 -23.02 -3.16
C ALA A 38 7.34 -22.56 -2.04
N ALA A 39 7.86 -22.59 -0.81
CA ALA A 39 7.27 -21.95 0.34
C ALA A 39 6.97 -20.49 0.01
N VAL A 40 5.69 -20.19 -0.24
CA VAL A 40 5.18 -18.84 -0.09
C VAL A 40 5.14 -18.66 1.41
N GLU A 41 6.23 -18.16 1.99
CA GLU A 41 6.14 -17.60 3.33
C GLU A 41 5.03 -16.56 3.28
N ASP A 42 4.02 -16.74 4.13
CA ASP A 42 2.96 -15.78 4.32
C ASP A 42 3.61 -14.42 4.64
N ASP A 43 3.70 -13.55 3.63
CA ASP A 43 4.53 -12.34 3.62
C ASP A 43 3.93 -11.24 4.53
N SER A 44 2.95 -11.56 5.36
CA SER A 44 2.29 -10.61 6.26
C SER A 44 3.15 -10.32 7.49
N PRO A 45 3.38 -9.04 7.86
CA PRO A 45 4.09 -8.73 9.10
C PRO A 45 3.33 -9.29 10.30
N CYS A 46 4.07 -9.82 11.28
CA CYS A 46 3.45 -10.44 12.45
C CYS A 46 2.66 -9.40 13.25
N LEU A 47 1.33 -9.57 13.33
CA LEU A 47 0.45 -8.63 14.04
C LEU A 47 0.87 -8.43 15.50
N SER A 48 1.43 -9.46 16.14
CA SER A 48 1.92 -9.34 17.51
C SER A 48 3.05 -8.32 17.62
N GLU A 49 3.92 -8.20 16.62
CA GLU A 49 5.01 -7.22 16.63
C GLU A 49 4.48 -5.78 16.52
N LEU A 50 3.45 -5.55 15.69
CA LEU A 50 2.78 -4.25 15.60
C LEU A 50 2.08 -3.87 16.91
N VAL A 51 1.48 -4.84 17.60
CA VAL A 51 0.81 -4.62 18.90
C VAL A 51 1.85 -4.41 20.02
N HIS A 52 2.91 -5.21 20.07
CA HIS A 52 3.99 -5.05 21.05
C HIS A 52 4.67 -3.69 20.91
N GLY A 53 5.03 -3.29 19.69
CA GLY A 53 5.61 -1.97 19.44
C GLY A 53 4.66 -0.81 19.75
N PHE A 54 3.35 -1.04 19.84
CA PHE A 54 2.40 -0.03 20.30
C PHE A 54 2.38 0.08 21.83
N LEU A 55 2.38 -1.05 22.54
CA LEU A 55 2.30 -1.08 24.00
C LEU A 55 3.62 -0.70 24.68
N GLU A 56 4.76 -1.05 24.10
CA GLU A 56 6.09 -0.78 24.69
C GLU A 56 6.49 0.69 24.57
N ASN A 57 5.97 1.41 23.58
CA ASN A 57 6.42 2.75 23.25
C ASN A 57 5.74 3.87 24.07
N ASP A 58 4.85 3.52 25.00
CA ASP A 58 4.27 4.44 25.99
C ASP A 58 5.25 4.75 27.15
N HIS A 59 6.36 4.02 27.28
CA HIS A 59 7.36 4.23 28.32
C HIS A 59 8.54 5.14 27.92
N ASP A 60 8.78 5.37 26.62
CA ASP A 60 9.91 6.17 26.12
C ASP A 60 9.58 7.66 25.93
N ALA A 61 8.44 8.14 26.41
CA ALA A 61 8.07 9.55 26.30
C ALA A 61 8.95 10.49 27.18
N VAL A 62 9.89 9.96 27.96
CA VAL A 62 10.66 10.76 28.94
C VAL A 62 12.12 11.04 28.54
N GLU A 63 12.78 10.28 27.65
CA GLU A 63 14.21 10.54 27.37
C GLU A 63 14.58 10.48 25.88
N GLN A 64 14.29 11.58 25.18
CA GLN A 64 15.17 12.08 24.12
C GLN A 64 15.01 13.61 24.02
N THR A 65 15.57 14.28 25.01
CA THR A 65 15.78 15.73 25.03
C THR A 65 16.84 16.09 23.97
N GLY A 66 16.37 16.41 22.78
CA GLY A 66 17.11 17.17 21.77
C GLY A 66 16.27 18.36 21.34
N TYR A 67 16.33 19.44 22.14
CA TYR A 67 15.87 20.80 21.82
C TYR A 67 14.52 20.90 21.07
N ASN A 68 13.40 20.80 21.79
CA ASN A 68 12.16 21.43 21.32
C ASN A 68 11.85 22.59 22.25
N LEU A 69 11.95 23.81 21.71
CA LEU A 69 11.43 25.00 22.37
C LEU A 69 9.93 24.78 22.61
N ASP A 70 9.59 24.71 23.88
CA ASP A 70 8.27 24.91 24.40
C ASP A 70 7.85 26.35 24.07
N SER A 71 6.83 26.49 23.23
CA SER A 71 6.17 27.77 23.04
C SER A 71 4.67 27.50 22.95
N ASP A 72 4.01 27.78 24.07
CA ASP A 72 2.58 27.98 24.20
C ASP A 72 2.11 29.03 23.19
N ARG A 73 1.81 28.61 21.97
CA ARG A 73 1.01 29.37 21.01
C ARG A 73 0.04 28.43 20.31
N VAL A 74 -1.17 28.40 20.83
CA VAL A 74 -2.37 27.82 20.20
C VAL A 74 -2.66 28.48 18.82
N ASP A 75 -1.98 29.59 18.49
CA ASP A 75 -2.11 30.36 17.26
C ASP A 75 -1.23 29.87 16.07
N SER A 76 -0.11 29.17 16.33
CA SER A 76 0.80 28.69 15.24
C SER A 76 0.30 27.43 14.51
N SER A 77 -0.75 26.81 15.04
CA SER A 77 -1.37 25.58 14.53
C SER A 77 -2.05 25.76 13.16
N LEU A 78 -2.76 26.87 13.01
CA LEU A 78 -3.56 27.20 11.82
C LEU A 78 -2.67 27.60 10.65
N ASP A 79 -1.62 28.38 10.91
CA ASP A 79 -0.68 28.89 9.90
C ASP A 79 0.14 27.77 9.24
N ILE A 80 0.58 26.78 10.03
CA ILE A 80 1.26 25.59 9.53
C ILE A 80 0.33 24.73 8.66
N THR A 81 -0.93 24.54 9.09
CA THR A 81 -1.92 23.75 8.34
C THR A 81 -2.30 24.42 7.01
N TYR A 82 -2.39 25.76 7.00
CA TYR A 82 -2.67 26.54 5.80
C TYR A 82 -1.48 26.53 4.82
N SER A 83 -0.27 26.73 5.34
CA SER A 83 0.98 26.59 4.57
C SER A 83 1.13 25.17 4.00
N PHE A 84 0.65 24.14 4.69
CA PHE A 84 0.62 22.77 4.18
C PHE A 84 -0.46 22.51 3.15
N GLN A 85 -1.66 23.11 3.29
CA GLN A 85 -2.62 23.09 2.18
C GLN A 85 -2.01 23.73 0.94
N ILE A 86 -1.24 24.81 1.08
CA ILE A 86 -0.50 25.41 -0.03
C ILE A 86 0.55 24.45 -0.59
N ILE A 87 1.32 23.74 0.25
CA ILE A 87 2.33 22.77 -0.23
C ILE A 87 1.67 21.57 -0.94
N ILE A 88 0.60 21.00 -0.40
CA ILE A 88 -0.12 19.87 -1.02
C ILE A 88 -0.82 20.32 -2.30
N LYS A 89 -1.50 21.48 -2.28
CA LYS A 89 -2.14 22.06 -3.47
C LYS A 89 -1.10 22.38 -4.53
N SER A 90 -0.01 23.07 -4.19
CA SER A 90 1.05 23.39 -5.16
C SER A 90 1.69 22.15 -5.74
N THR A 91 1.97 21.11 -4.94
CA THR A 91 2.52 19.84 -5.44
C THR A 91 1.49 19.05 -6.29
N SER A 92 0.20 19.15 -5.97
CA SER A 92 -0.87 18.51 -6.74
C SER A 92 -1.20 19.26 -8.04
N LEU A 93 -1.07 20.59 -8.06
CA LEU A 93 -1.44 21.49 -9.17
C LEU A 93 -0.26 21.95 -10.02
N SER A 94 0.99 21.75 -9.60
CA SER A 94 2.15 22.15 -10.39
C SER A 94 2.28 21.26 -11.63
N ASN A 95 1.72 21.76 -12.74
CA ASN A 95 1.89 21.23 -14.09
C ASN A 95 3.31 21.44 -14.66
N THR A 96 4.31 21.63 -13.80
CA THR A 96 5.68 21.94 -14.20
C THR A 96 6.41 20.73 -14.78
N ASP A 97 5.97 19.52 -14.43
CA ASP A 97 6.53 18.27 -14.96
C ASP A 97 5.59 17.64 -16.02
N PRO A 98 5.85 17.85 -17.32
CA PRO A 98 5.01 17.31 -18.39
C PRO A 98 5.01 15.78 -18.42
N TYR A 99 6.10 15.14 -17.99
CA TYR A 99 6.18 13.68 -17.97
C TYR A 99 5.35 13.10 -16.83
N ARG A 100 5.37 13.71 -15.65
CA ARG A 100 4.46 13.37 -14.54
C ARG A 100 3.01 13.42 -14.97
N ASN A 101 2.62 14.47 -15.71
CA ASN A 101 1.25 14.65 -16.19
C ASN A 101 0.84 13.59 -17.21
N LEU A 102 1.72 13.27 -18.17
CA LEU A 102 1.53 12.18 -19.10
C LEU A 102 1.37 10.84 -18.36
N LEU A 103 2.24 10.59 -17.38
CA LEU A 103 2.21 9.37 -16.59
C LEU A 103 0.92 9.25 -15.78
N MET A 104 0.47 10.34 -15.14
CA MET A 104 -0.83 10.39 -14.46
C MET A 104 -1.98 10.06 -15.41
N ALA A 105 -1.99 10.63 -16.63
CA ALA A 105 -3.03 10.33 -17.61
C ALA A 105 -3.04 8.84 -18.01
N HIS A 106 -1.86 8.22 -18.17
CA HIS A 106 -1.76 6.78 -18.42
C HIS A 106 -2.25 5.94 -17.24
N VAL A 107 -1.90 6.31 -16.01
CA VAL A 107 -2.36 5.63 -14.78
C VAL A 107 -3.88 5.69 -14.67
N LEU A 108 -4.48 6.87 -14.83
CA LEU A 108 -5.93 7.03 -14.73
C LEU A 108 -6.67 6.23 -15.81
N ARG A 109 -6.18 6.24 -17.05
CA ARG A 109 -6.74 5.41 -18.13
C ARG A 109 -6.67 3.92 -17.81
N ALA A 110 -5.53 3.45 -17.29
CA ALA A 110 -5.37 2.06 -16.87
C ALA A 110 -6.37 1.68 -15.78
N MET A 111 -6.52 2.54 -14.77
CA MET A 111 -7.43 2.31 -13.64
C MET A 111 -8.91 2.27 -14.05
N GLU A 112 -9.29 3.05 -15.07
CA GLU A 112 -10.63 3.04 -15.66
C GLU A 112 -10.89 1.72 -16.41
N MET A 113 -9.99 1.37 -17.35
CA MET A 113 -10.10 0.16 -18.17
C MET A 113 -10.08 -1.14 -17.34
N LEU A 114 -9.32 -1.15 -16.24
CA LEU A 114 -9.08 -2.33 -15.41
C LEU A 114 -9.89 -2.31 -14.10
N SER A 115 -10.92 -1.47 -14.04
CA SER A 115 -11.69 -1.22 -12.83
C SER A 115 -12.38 -2.46 -12.23
N PHE A 116 -12.61 -3.49 -13.04
CA PHE A 116 -13.16 -4.77 -12.61
C PHE A 116 -12.24 -5.58 -11.67
N PHE A 117 -10.93 -5.30 -11.67
CA PHE A 117 -9.97 -5.96 -10.76
C PHE A 117 -9.78 -5.23 -9.43
N LYS A 118 -10.48 -4.11 -9.17
CA LYS A 118 -10.24 -3.24 -8.00
C LYS A 118 -10.34 -3.94 -6.64
N THR A 119 -11.06 -5.06 -6.54
CA THR A 119 -11.22 -5.84 -5.30
C THR A 119 -9.94 -6.55 -4.88
N ASP A 120 -9.15 -7.03 -5.85
CA ASP A 120 -7.82 -7.58 -5.60
C ASP A 120 -6.77 -6.49 -5.88
N LYS A 121 -6.32 -5.80 -4.81
CA LYS A 121 -5.34 -4.72 -4.93
C LYS A 121 -4.04 -5.17 -5.61
N ALA A 122 -3.58 -6.41 -5.37
CA ALA A 122 -2.33 -6.91 -5.95
C ALA A 122 -2.47 -7.18 -7.45
N THR A 123 -3.54 -7.85 -7.85
CA THR A 123 -3.85 -8.08 -9.27
C THR A 123 -4.09 -6.76 -10.00
N PHE A 124 -4.82 -5.82 -9.38
CA PHE A 124 -5.05 -4.50 -9.94
C PHE A 124 -3.76 -3.73 -10.19
N ARG A 125 -2.84 -3.67 -9.20
CA ARG A 125 -1.52 -3.04 -9.37
C ARG A 125 -0.72 -3.69 -10.50
N ARG A 126 -0.69 -5.02 -10.57
CA ARG A 126 0.03 -5.74 -11.64
C ARG A 126 -0.53 -5.43 -13.02
N ASN A 127 -1.85 -5.37 -13.17
CA ASN A 127 -2.47 -5.05 -14.45
C ASN A 127 -2.23 -3.60 -14.86
N VAL A 128 -2.28 -2.64 -13.92
CA VAL A 128 -1.90 -1.25 -14.20
C VAL A 128 -0.43 -1.16 -14.62
N MET A 129 0.47 -1.83 -13.92
CA MET A 129 1.89 -1.89 -14.31
C MET A 129 2.08 -2.49 -15.71
N ALA A 130 1.39 -3.59 -16.03
CA ALA A 130 1.45 -4.23 -17.34
C ALA A 130 0.97 -3.29 -18.46
N TYR A 131 -0.14 -2.58 -18.24
CA TYR A 131 -0.63 -1.56 -19.16
C TYR A 131 0.39 -0.43 -19.36
N LEU A 132 0.99 0.09 -18.29
CA LEU A 132 2.01 1.14 -18.37
C LEU A 132 3.21 0.70 -19.23
N ARG A 133 3.63 -0.57 -19.11
CA ARG A 133 4.67 -1.15 -19.97
C ARG A 133 4.23 -1.28 -21.42
N GLN A 134 2.98 -1.68 -21.66
CA GLN A 134 2.42 -1.79 -23.00
C GLN A 134 2.43 -0.44 -23.74
N VAL A 135 2.21 0.67 -23.02
CA VAL A 135 2.29 2.03 -23.57
C VAL A 135 3.72 2.62 -23.51
N GLY A 136 4.74 1.78 -23.34
CA GLY A 136 6.14 2.15 -23.47
C GLY A 136 6.82 2.72 -22.23
N GLN A 137 6.18 2.68 -21.06
CA GLN A 137 6.81 3.13 -19.81
C GLN A 137 7.69 2.03 -19.20
N ASN A 138 8.84 2.40 -18.63
CA ASN A 138 9.65 1.48 -17.82
C ASN A 138 9.04 1.33 -16.41
N ALA A 139 7.82 0.76 -16.36
CA ALA A 139 7.10 0.50 -15.13
C ALA A 139 7.51 -0.82 -14.48
N ALA A 140 7.49 -0.86 -13.15
CA ALA A 140 7.75 -2.05 -12.37
C ALA A 140 6.92 -2.08 -11.08
N ILE A 141 6.69 -3.29 -10.57
CA ILE A 141 6.22 -3.49 -9.20
C ILE A 141 7.41 -3.36 -8.25
N CYS A 142 7.29 -2.49 -7.26
CA CYS A 142 8.24 -2.33 -6.18
C CYS A 142 7.65 -2.91 -4.90
N LYS A 143 8.40 -3.83 -4.27
CA LYS A 143 8.05 -4.41 -2.97
C LYS A 143 9.10 -4.00 -1.95
N THR A 144 8.74 -3.17 -0.98
CA THR A 144 9.59 -2.84 0.16
C THR A 144 9.40 -3.87 1.27
N LYS A 145 10.49 -4.19 1.98
CA LYS A 145 10.47 -5.04 3.18
C LYS A 145 11.52 -4.52 4.16
N TRP A 146 11.13 -4.35 5.42
CA TRP A 146 12.02 -3.91 6.49
C TRP A 146 11.76 -4.70 7.76
N GLY A 147 12.83 -4.98 8.52
CA GLY A 147 12.76 -5.65 9.81
C GLY A 147 12.53 -4.68 10.96
N SER A 148 12.33 -5.23 12.16
CA SER A 148 12.30 -4.46 13.40
C SER A 148 13.68 -3.86 13.69
N SER A 149 13.74 -2.56 13.99
CA SER A 149 14.99 -1.93 14.42
C SER A 149 14.75 -0.57 15.08
N GLY A 150 15.20 -0.41 16.32
CA GLY A 150 15.16 0.87 17.05
C GLY A 150 13.75 1.47 17.12
N GLY A 151 12.79 0.73 17.71
CA GLY A 151 11.40 1.18 17.88
C GLY A 151 10.55 1.24 16.60
N LEU A 152 11.11 0.80 15.46
CA LEU A 152 10.38 0.55 14.23
C LEU A 152 9.96 -0.92 14.19
N THR A 153 8.68 -1.16 13.96
CA THR A 153 8.12 -2.50 13.72
C THR A 153 8.35 -2.94 12.28
N ALA A 154 8.57 -4.25 12.07
CA ALA A 154 8.70 -4.82 10.74
C ALA A 154 7.47 -4.55 9.86
N GLY A 155 7.69 -4.57 8.55
CA GLY A 155 6.61 -4.32 7.59
C GLY A 155 7.05 -4.50 6.15
N ASN A 156 6.06 -4.46 5.27
CA ASN A 156 6.24 -4.49 3.83
C ASN A 156 5.19 -3.61 3.14
N TYR A 157 5.45 -3.29 1.87
CA TYR A 157 4.50 -2.54 1.06
C TYR A 157 4.74 -2.79 -0.42
N GLU A 158 3.70 -2.66 -1.24
CA GLU A 158 3.76 -2.84 -2.68
C GLU A 158 3.20 -1.62 -3.40
N PHE A 159 3.99 -1.07 -4.33
CA PHE A 159 3.64 0.09 -5.15
C PHE A 159 4.19 -0.08 -6.57
N ILE A 160 3.91 0.88 -7.46
CA ILE A 160 4.45 0.90 -8.82
C ILE A 160 5.48 2.02 -8.90
N ASP A 161 6.58 1.79 -9.62
CA ASP A 161 7.45 2.89 -10.05
C ASP A 161 7.57 2.96 -11.57
N VAL A 162 8.01 4.11 -12.06
CA VAL A 162 8.44 4.30 -13.45
C VAL A 162 9.78 5.01 -13.45
N VAL A 163 10.73 4.47 -14.22
CA VAL A 163 12.06 5.07 -14.39
C VAL A 163 12.16 5.68 -15.79
N GLN A 164 12.21 7.00 -15.85
CA GLN A 164 12.41 7.75 -17.09
C GLN A 164 13.89 8.03 -17.27
N SER A 165 14.48 7.56 -18.38
CA SER A 165 15.82 8.01 -18.77
C SER A 165 15.73 9.42 -19.34
N THR A 166 16.37 10.40 -18.69
CA THR A 166 16.43 11.78 -19.19
C THR A 166 17.70 12.04 -19.99
N THR A 167 18.80 11.41 -19.61
CA THR A 167 20.05 11.38 -20.38
C THR A 167 20.66 9.98 -20.31
N ALA A 168 21.84 9.78 -20.91
CA ALA A 168 22.58 8.52 -20.79
C ALA A 168 22.99 8.19 -19.34
N THR A 169 23.07 9.19 -18.45
CA THR A 169 23.55 9.04 -17.08
C THR A 169 22.55 9.47 -16.01
N SER A 170 21.47 10.15 -16.38
CA SER A 170 20.43 10.61 -15.45
C SER A 170 19.09 9.94 -15.70
N GLN A 171 18.47 9.49 -14.60
CA GLN A 171 17.17 8.86 -14.59
C GLN A 171 16.29 9.53 -13.53
N ASN A 172 15.05 9.87 -13.91
CA ASN A 172 14.02 10.28 -12.96
C ASN A 172 13.21 9.05 -12.55
N ARG A 173 13.00 8.87 -11.25
CA ARG A 173 12.11 7.85 -10.71
C ARG A 173 10.81 8.49 -10.25
N TYR A 174 9.70 7.97 -10.75
CA TYR A 174 8.35 8.37 -10.34
C TYR A 174 7.72 7.24 -9.54
N PHE A 175 7.18 7.58 -8.39
CA PHE A 175 6.42 6.70 -7.51
C PHE A 175 4.94 6.81 -7.86
N ILE A 176 4.28 5.66 -7.97
CA ILE A 176 2.86 5.56 -8.28
C ILE A 176 2.20 4.72 -7.19
N ASP A 177 1.22 5.34 -6.52
CA ASP A 177 0.37 4.68 -5.54
C ASP A 177 -1.10 4.91 -5.91
N LEU A 178 -1.82 3.82 -6.14
CA LEU A 178 -3.17 3.84 -6.70
C LEU A 178 -4.26 4.14 -5.68
N ASP A 179 -3.92 4.16 -4.38
CA ASP A 179 -4.85 4.39 -3.27
C ASP A 179 -4.17 5.15 -2.12
N PHE A 180 -3.28 6.07 -2.47
CA PHE A 180 -2.37 6.78 -1.57
C PHE A 180 -3.06 7.44 -0.38
N ALA A 181 -4.21 8.08 -0.60
CA ALA A 181 -4.92 8.78 0.47
C ALA A 181 -5.40 7.84 1.58
N SER A 182 -5.75 6.60 1.24
CA SER A 182 -6.21 5.59 2.20
C SER A 182 -5.13 5.24 3.24
N GLU A 183 -3.85 5.35 2.86
CA GLU A 183 -2.71 5.10 3.74
C GLU A 183 -2.62 6.10 4.91
N PHE A 184 -3.39 7.19 4.86
CA PHE A 184 -3.45 8.24 5.87
C PHE A 184 -4.80 8.30 6.60
N GLU A 185 -5.80 7.52 6.23
CA GLU A 185 -7.09 7.50 6.95
C GLU A 185 -6.92 7.00 8.39
N ILE A 186 -7.46 7.71 9.37
CA ILE A 186 -7.42 7.32 10.79
C ILE A 186 -8.83 7.26 11.38
N ALA A 187 -9.00 6.47 12.44
CA ALA A 187 -10.24 6.47 13.20
C ALA A 187 -10.35 7.76 14.04
N ARG A 188 -11.55 8.37 14.05
CA ARG A 188 -11.88 9.55 14.85
C ARG A 188 -10.95 10.77 14.60
N PRO A 189 -10.76 11.20 13.34
CA PRO A 189 -9.94 12.38 13.07
C PRO A 189 -10.54 13.65 13.68
N THR A 190 -9.70 14.66 13.91
CA THR A 190 -10.16 16.03 14.16
C THR A 190 -10.65 16.67 12.85
N SER A 191 -11.45 17.74 12.94
CA SER A 191 -11.95 18.50 11.79
C SER A 191 -10.83 18.99 10.87
N GLU A 192 -9.74 19.46 11.45
CA GLU A 192 -8.59 20.00 10.75
C GLU A 192 -7.88 18.89 9.95
N TYR A 193 -7.72 17.71 10.57
CA TYR A 193 -7.13 16.56 9.91
C TYR A 193 -8.00 16.03 8.77
N SER A 194 -9.31 15.95 8.99
CA SER A 194 -10.27 15.57 7.94
C SER A 194 -10.20 16.51 6.73
N SER A 195 -10.15 17.82 6.99
CA SER A 195 -9.98 18.83 5.93
C SER A 195 -8.66 18.66 5.18
N LEU A 196 -7.56 18.41 5.90
CA LEU A 196 -6.26 18.14 5.28
C LEU A 196 -6.29 16.89 4.38
N LEU A 197 -6.89 15.80 4.86
CA LEU A 197 -6.99 14.53 4.15
C LEU A 197 -7.78 14.67 2.83
N GLN A 198 -8.83 15.50 2.80
CA GLN A 198 -9.62 15.76 1.58
C GLN A 198 -8.81 16.41 0.45
N HIS A 199 -7.72 17.09 0.77
CA HIS A 199 -6.84 17.72 -0.23
C HIS A 199 -5.74 16.77 -0.74
N LEU A 200 -5.60 15.60 -0.13
CA LEU A 200 -4.58 14.64 -0.49
C LEU A 200 -4.98 13.92 -1.80
N PRO A 201 -4.06 13.76 -2.77
CA PRO A 201 -4.39 13.04 -3.99
C PRO A 201 -4.69 11.58 -3.68
N ARG A 202 -5.84 11.08 -4.15
CA ARG A 202 -6.20 9.66 -3.98
C ARG A 202 -5.24 8.75 -4.72
N VAL A 203 -4.84 9.14 -5.93
CA VAL A 203 -3.79 8.47 -6.72
C VAL A 203 -2.58 9.38 -6.71
N PHE A 204 -1.45 8.89 -6.22
CA PHE A 204 -0.20 9.63 -6.24
C PHE A 204 0.63 9.23 -7.45
N VAL A 205 1.14 10.25 -8.17
CA VAL A 205 2.23 10.12 -9.14
C VAL A 205 3.18 11.28 -8.88
N GLY A 206 4.46 11.02 -8.63
CA GLY A 206 5.42 12.07 -8.30
C GLY A 206 6.80 11.55 -7.93
N LYS A 207 7.73 12.45 -7.61
CA LYS A 207 9.11 12.10 -7.23
C LYS A 207 9.24 11.87 -5.73
N ASP A 208 10.40 11.37 -5.29
CA ASP A 208 10.60 11.04 -3.88
C ASP A 208 10.55 12.26 -2.96
N GLU A 209 11.04 13.42 -3.39
CA GLU A 209 11.04 14.64 -2.57
C GLU A 209 9.62 15.15 -2.29
N GLU A 210 8.73 14.99 -3.26
CA GLU A 210 7.31 15.33 -3.12
C GLU A 210 6.62 14.39 -2.14
N MET A 211 6.77 13.08 -2.35
CA MET A 211 6.16 12.07 -1.49
C MET A 211 6.72 12.15 -0.06
N LYS A 212 8.03 12.30 0.13
CA LYS A 212 8.65 12.48 1.46
C LYS A 212 8.06 13.66 2.23
N ARG A 213 7.86 14.80 1.55
CA ARG A 213 7.22 15.98 2.14
C ARG A 213 5.80 15.66 2.57
N ILE A 214 4.98 15.09 1.69
CA ILE A 214 3.59 14.75 2.01
C ILE A 214 3.52 13.75 3.18
N VAL A 215 4.30 12.68 3.14
CA VAL A 215 4.37 11.66 4.20
C VAL A 215 4.72 12.28 5.55
N LYS A 216 5.70 13.20 5.58
CA LYS A 216 6.06 13.94 6.79
C LYS A 216 4.89 14.74 7.34
N VAL A 217 4.28 15.59 6.51
CA VAL A 217 3.18 16.46 6.90
C VAL A 217 1.99 15.68 7.44
N MET A 218 1.59 14.64 6.72
CA MET A 218 0.46 13.81 7.12
C MET A 218 0.77 13.06 8.42
N SER A 219 1.99 12.53 8.60
CA SER A 219 2.38 11.85 9.85
C SER A 219 2.35 12.80 11.06
N ASP A 220 2.88 14.02 10.90
CA ASP A 220 2.89 15.04 11.96
C ASP A 220 1.45 15.46 12.32
N SER A 221 0.58 15.56 11.32
CA SER A 221 -0.83 15.91 11.48
C SER A 221 -1.66 14.76 12.09
N VAL A 222 -1.37 13.50 11.76
CA VAL A 222 -1.96 12.33 12.45
C VAL A 222 -1.59 12.37 13.93
N LYS A 223 -0.31 12.56 14.25
CA LYS A 223 0.18 12.63 15.63
C LYS A 223 -0.57 13.70 16.43
N LYS A 224 -0.75 14.89 15.86
CA LYS A 224 -1.49 15.99 16.49
C LYS A 224 -2.96 15.67 16.66
N SER A 225 -3.61 15.12 15.62
CA SER A 225 -5.03 14.78 15.64
C SER A 225 -5.34 13.74 16.72
N LEU A 226 -4.54 12.66 16.78
CA LEU A 226 -4.68 11.62 17.79
C LEU A 226 -4.40 12.15 19.21
N LYS A 227 -3.38 13.01 19.38
CA LYS A 227 -3.10 13.66 20.68
C LYS A 227 -4.29 14.47 21.18
N ILE A 228 -4.92 15.27 20.32
CA ILE A 228 -6.12 16.06 20.67
C ILE A 228 -7.30 15.15 21.05
N LYS A 229 -7.38 13.98 20.43
CA LYS A 229 -8.40 12.97 20.71
C LYS A 229 -8.05 12.03 21.87
N GLU A 230 -6.94 12.28 22.57
CA GLU A 230 -6.43 11.45 23.67
C GLU A 230 -6.17 9.99 23.24
N LEU A 231 -5.67 9.80 22.01
CA LEU A 231 -5.31 8.51 21.42
C LEU A 231 -3.80 8.41 21.20
N THR A 232 -3.24 7.24 21.50
CA THR A 232 -1.83 6.94 21.22
C THR A 232 -1.60 6.76 19.72
N LEU A 233 -0.46 7.24 19.22
CA LEU A 233 -0.06 7.10 17.81
C LEU A 233 0.43 5.66 17.54
N PRO A 234 -0.25 4.87 16.70
CA PRO A 234 0.19 3.51 16.41
C PRO A 234 1.52 3.48 15.61
N PRO A 235 2.33 2.42 15.74
CA PRO A 235 3.65 2.33 15.10
C PRO A 235 3.59 2.53 13.58
N TRP A 236 2.57 1.96 12.93
CA TRP A 236 2.38 2.06 11.48
C TRP A 236 1.96 3.45 10.98
N ARG A 237 1.71 4.40 11.89
CA ARG A 237 1.44 5.81 11.55
C ARG A 237 2.58 6.74 11.93
N LYS A 238 3.67 6.21 12.52
CA LYS A 238 4.89 6.98 12.74
C LYS A 238 5.54 7.31 11.39
N ASN A 239 6.17 8.48 11.31
CA ASN A 239 6.77 8.95 10.05
C ASN A 239 7.78 7.96 9.47
N ARG A 240 8.67 7.39 10.30
CA ARG A 240 9.68 6.42 9.85
C ARG A 240 9.05 5.17 9.21
N TYR A 241 7.97 4.65 9.79
CA TYR A 241 7.24 3.52 9.22
C TYR A 241 6.61 3.89 7.88
N MET A 242 5.94 5.05 7.82
CA MET A 242 5.30 5.51 6.60
C MET A 242 6.33 5.77 5.47
N GLN A 243 7.48 6.37 5.77
CA GLN A 243 8.55 6.56 4.78
C GLN A 243 9.03 5.20 4.22
N ASN A 244 9.19 4.18 5.07
CA ASN A 244 9.70 2.88 4.63
C ASN A 244 8.77 2.15 3.65
N LYS A 245 7.46 2.43 3.65
CA LYS A 245 6.54 1.89 2.64
C LYS A 245 7.03 2.13 1.22
N TRP A 246 7.55 3.33 0.94
CA TRP A 246 8.00 3.68 -0.42
C TRP A 246 9.53 3.76 -0.56
N PHE A 247 10.26 4.01 0.53
CA PHE A 247 11.70 4.27 0.50
C PHE A 247 12.55 3.24 1.25
N GLY A 248 11.95 2.20 1.81
CA GLY A 248 12.69 1.09 2.41
C GLY A 248 13.47 0.27 1.38
N PRO A 249 14.30 -0.69 1.83
CA PRO A 249 14.90 -1.69 0.95
C PRO A 249 13.82 -2.38 0.11
N TYR A 250 14.03 -2.48 -1.20
CA TYR A 250 12.99 -2.95 -2.12
C TYR A 250 13.50 -3.85 -3.23
N ASN A 251 12.61 -4.72 -3.70
CA ASN A 251 12.78 -5.48 -4.94
C ASN A 251 11.93 -4.85 -6.05
N ARG A 252 12.55 -4.64 -7.22
CA ARG A 252 11.91 -4.06 -8.41
C ARG A 252 11.70 -5.13 -9.48
N THR A 253 10.44 -5.44 -9.80
CA THR A 253 10.10 -6.51 -10.75
C THR A 253 9.38 -5.95 -11.97
N THR A 254 9.95 -6.22 -13.15
CA THR A 254 9.43 -5.80 -14.47
C THR A 254 8.72 -6.92 -15.23
N ASN A 255 8.69 -8.14 -14.67
CA ASN A 255 8.06 -9.29 -15.30
C ASN A 255 6.57 -9.04 -15.48
N GLN A 256 6.09 -9.23 -16.70
CA GLN A 256 4.66 -9.40 -16.94
C GLN A 256 4.24 -10.73 -16.32
N ILE A 257 2.99 -10.84 -15.85
CA ILE A 257 2.39 -12.13 -15.50
C ILE A 257 2.77 -13.09 -16.63
N PRO A 258 3.33 -14.28 -16.36
CA PRO A 258 3.41 -15.29 -17.40
C PRO A 258 1.97 -15.54 -17.80
N THR A 259 1.50 -14.93 -18.89
CA THR A 259 0.47 -15.55 -19.71
C THR A 259 0.98 -16.95 -19.86
N ALA A 260 0.28 -17.93 -19.27
CA ALA A 260 0.63 -19.32 -19.42
C ALA A 260 0.92 -19.50 -20.91
N LYS A 261 2.20 -19.67 -21.25
CA LYS A 261 2.56 -19.99 -22.62
C LYS A 261 1.66 -21.19 -22.93
N PRO A 262 0.88 -21.21 -24.02
CA PRO A 262 0.25 -22.46 -24.40
C PRO A 262 1.41 -23.44 -24.47
N SER A 263 1.45 -24.35 -23.51
CA SER A 263 2.41 -25.42 -23.45
C SER A 263 2.25 -26.08 -24.79
N THR A 264 3.27 -25.94 -25.64
CA THR A 264 3.35 -26.68 -26.89
C THR A 264 3.45 -28.13 -26.46
N LEU A 265 2.29 -28.75 -26.26
CA LEU A 265 2.17 -30.18 -26.08
C LEU A 265 2.73 -30.74 -27.37
N THR A 266 3.93 -31.29 -27.27
CA THR A 266 4.47 -32.18 -28.30
C THR A 266 3.55 -33.39 -28.24
N ILE A 267 2.50 -33.38 -29.07
CA ILE A 267 1.57 -34.49 -29.20
C ILE A 267 2.35 -35.63 -29.84
N HIS A 268 2.80 -36.57 -29.01
CA HIS A 268 3.11 -37.91 -29.46
C HIS A 268 1.83 -38.52 -30.06
N PRO A 269 1.92 -39.18 -31.23
CA PRO A 269 0.72 -39.65 -31.93
C PRO A 269 0.19 -40.91 -31.24
N ALA A 270 -0.78 -40.74 -30.37
CA ALA A 270 -1.71 -41.79 -30.00
C ALA A 270 -3.07 -41.17 -29.67
N ASN A 271 -4.08 -41.55 -30.45
CA ASN A 271 -5.49 -41.18 -30.38
C ASN A 271 -5.88 -39.87 -31.10
N ILE A 272 -6.00 -40.00 -32.42
CA ILE A 272 -6.75 -39.08 -33.28
C ILE A 272 -8.24 -39.18 -32.88
N VAL A 273 -8.77 -38.13 -32.26
CA VAL A 273 -10.22 -37.93 -32.20
C VAL A 273 -10.63 -37.18 -33.47
N GLN A 274 -11.24 -37.88 -34.41
CA GLN A 274 -11.75 -37.30 -35.64
C GLN A 274 -13.15 -36.72 -35.38
N CYS A 275 -13.27 -35.40 -35.21
CA CYS A 275 -14.55 -34.72 -35.29
C CYS A 275 -15.03 -34.73 -36.74
N ARG A 276 -16.03 -35.57 -37.05
CA ARG A 276 -16.77 -35.48 -38.32
C ARG A 276 -17.81 -34.36 -38.22
N TYR A 277 -17.73 -33.40 -39.12
CA TYR A 277 -18.77 -32.40 -39.32
C TYR A 277 -19.93 -33.06 -40.07
N VAL A 278 -21.14 -33.00 -39.51
CA VAL A 278 -22.37 -33.43 -40.21
C VAL A 278 -23.11 -32.16 -40.57
N GLY A 279 -23.01 -31.75 -41.84
CA GLY A 279 -23.87 -30.71 -42.40
C GLY A 279 -25.20 -31.34 -42.84
N PHE A 280 -26.32 -30.78 -42.37
CA PHE A 280 -27.61 -31.01 -43.01
C PHE A 280 -27.82 -29.92 -44.06
N ASP A 281 -28.02 -30.34 -45.30
CA ASP A 281 -28.39 -29.48 -46.42
C ASP A 281 -29.91 -29.28 -46.35
N ASP A 282 -30.36 -28.14 -45.82
CA ASP A 282 -31.75 -27.72 -45.99
C ASP A 282 -31.82 -26.79 -47.19
N GLY A 283 -32.27 -27.37 -48.31
CA GLY A 283 -32.48 -26.68 -49.56
C GLY A 283 -33.60 -25.65 -49.41
N ARG A 284 -33.27 -24.46 -48.91
CA ARG A 284 -33.88 -23.15 -49.21
C ARG A 284 -33.14 -22.04 -48.46
N GLU A 285 -32.11 -21.53 -49.13
CA GLU A 285 -31.71 -20.11 -49.18
C GLU A 285 -32.09 -19.22 -47.97
N ARG A 286 -31.21 -19.17 -46.95
CA ARG A 286 -30.78 -17.94 -46.23
C ARG A 286 -29.76 -18.28 -45.14
N ARG A 287 -28.55 -17.68 -45.25
CA ARG A 287 -27.51 -17.74 -44.22
C ARG A 287 -27.97 -16.97 -42.98
N VAL A 288 -27.97 -17.63 -41.82
CA VAL A 288 -28.00 -16.96 -40.52
C VAL A 288 -26.94 -17.62 -39.64
N TYR A 289 -25.89 -16.89 -39.29
CA TYR A 289 -24.94 -17.30 -38.27
C TYR A 289 -25.48 -16.88 -36.91
N HIS A 290 -25.59 -17.81 -35.96
CA HIS A 290 -25.65 -17.49 -34.54
C HIS A 290 -24.33 -17.96 -33.92
N VAL A 291 -23.64 -17.04 -33.26
CA VAL A 291 -22.49 -17.30 -32.41
C VAL A 291 -23.02 -17.57 -31.01
N ILE A 292 -22.66 -18.71 -30.43
CA ILE A 292 -22.55 -18.87 -28.97
C ILE A 292 -21.07 -19.11 -28.70
#